data_AF-A0A5J4U4S6-F1
#
_entry.id   AF-A0A5J4U4S6-F1
#
_cell.length_a   1.000
_cell.length_b   1.000
_cell.length_c   1.000
_cell.angle_alpha   90.00
_cell.angle_beta   90.00
_cell.angle_gamma   90.00
#
_symmetry.space_group_name_H-M   'P 1'
#
loop_
_entity.id
_entity.type
_entity.pdbx_description
1 polymer ?
#
loop_
_entity_poly.entity_id
_entity_poly.type
_entity_poly.pdbx_seq_one_letter_code
_entity_poly.pdbx_strand_id
1 'polypeptide(L)'
;MLTTDASPQGWGAMLIYDNLIELIQHNYWIEKEAEMTSNAQEINAIYQELHRFEQVLKKMQVRIVLIRSDNTIVVYDIRKWKAKEYLIKGIRQVFYLVKRLQLQITTIHIKGKLNSTTDSLSRLCRSGDYTPKDGMIQMICKTWNYKPQIDIFASQYNKLINNYVTVDLNDLETHFHNAFNYKWSKVKLYSYTPIPVLNRVLQKMILDNAEEIIIPPIWSEQSWYTKLMNLSIKFLFLGLSERILKLGQRMKDKDQKLLSGNESAFRLDLSQMQENPYQ
;
A
#
# COMPACT_ATOMS: atom_id res chain seq x y z
N MET A 1 -1.42 -17.08 9.00
CA MET A 1 -0.55 -16.35 9.95
C MET A 1 -0.76 -14.86 9.72
N LEU A 2 -1.17 -14.12 10.73
CA LEU A 2 -1.44 -12.69 10.65
C LEU A 2 -0.35 -11.94 11.42
N THR A 3 0.37 -11.06 10.75
CA THR A 3 1.31 -10.13 11.38
C THR A 3 0.68 -8.74 11.34
N THR A 4 0.78 -7.98 12.44
CA THR A 4 0.18 -6.64 12.54
C THR A 4 1.15 -5.66 13.18
N ASP A 5 0.93 -4.38 12.90
CA ASP A 5 1.62 -3.27 13.54
C ASP A 5 0.74 -2.02 13.54
N ALA A 6 0.91 -1.17 14.55
CA ALA A 6 0.27 0.13 14.64
C ALA A 6 1.29 1.25 14.91
N SER A 7 1.07 2.38 14.25
CA SER A 7 1.81 3.62 14.49
C SER A 7 0.84 4.76 14.79
N PRO A 8 1.33 5.94 15.19
CA PRO A 8 0.47 7.13 15.34
C PRO A 8 -0.26 7.53 14.05
N GLN A 9 0.26 7.13 12.88
CA GLN A 9 -0.34 7.47 11.58
C GLN A 9 -1.42 6.49 11.14
N GLY A 10 -1.26 5.21 11.46
CA GLY A 10 -2.14 4.18 10.95
C GLY A 10 -1.74 2.79 11.42
N TRP A 11 -2.15 1.80 10.65
CA TRP A 11 -1.89 0.41 10.93
C TRP A 11 -1.63 -0.35 9.64
N GLY A 12 -0.89 -1.45 9.78
CA GLY A 12 -0.45 -2.27 8.68
C GLY A 12 -0.48 -3.74 9.06
N ALA A 13 -0.80 -4.59 8.10
CA ALA A 13 -0.90 -6.01 8.35
C ALA A 13 -0.67 -6.86 7.11
N MET A 14 -0.22 -8.07 7.40
CA MET A 14 0.11 -9.07 6.41
C MET A 14 -0.44 -10.42 6.87
N LEU A 15 -1.34 -10.99 6.06
CA LEU A 15 -1.88 -12.32 6.24
C LEU A 15 -1.20 -13.27 5.24
N ILE A 16 -0.41 -14.20 5.78
CA ILE A 16 0.19 -15.29 5.02
C ILE A 16 -0.64 -16.55 5.21
N TYR A 17 -1.14 -17.12 4.12
CA TYR A 17 -1.88 -18.38 4.09
C TYR A 17 -1.12 -19.43 3.27
N ASP A 18 -0.92 -20.61 3.86
CA ASP A 18 -0.22 -21.77 3.27
C ASP A 18 1.18 -21.46 2.70
N ASN A 19 1.85 -20.42 3.20
CA ASN A 19 3.13 -19.89 2.68
C ASN A 19 3.12 -19.52 1.18
N LEU A 20 1.93 -19.41 0.57
CA LEU A 20 1.75 -19.15 -0.85
C LEU A 20 1.01 -17.84 -1.11
N ILE A 21 0.02 -17.53 -0.27
CA ILE A 21 -0.82 -16.36 -0.43
C ILE A 21 -0.39 -15.30 0.58
N GLU A 22 0.00 -14.13 0.09
CA GLU A 22 0.36 -12.97 0.90
C GLU A 22 -0.63 -11.83 0.66
N LEU A 23 -1.51 -11.62 1.65
CA LEU A 23 -2.49 -10.55 1.62
C LEU A 23 -2.02 -9.40 2.50
N ILE A 24 -1.89 -8.23 1.89
CA ILE A 24 -1.46 -7.01 2.57
C ILE A 24 -2.65 -6.08 2.77
N GLN A 25 -2.74 -5.48 3.94
CA GLN A 25 -3.69 -4.44 4.27
C GLN A 25 -3.00 -3.30 5.00
N HIS A 26 -3.46 -2.10 4.74
CA HIS A 26 -3.07 -0.93 5.50
C HIS A 26 -4.23 0.08 5.53
N ASN A 27 -4.25 0.92 6.55
CA ASN A 27 -5.04 2.13 6.53
C ASN A 27 -4.53 3.13 7.56
N TYR A 28 -5.06 4.34 7.47
CA TYR A 28 -4.85 5.37 8.47
C TYR A 28 -5.90 5.32 9.55
N TRP A 29 -5.53 5.83 10.73
CA TRP A 29 -6.50 6.13 11.77
C TRP A 29 -7.41 7.28 11.36
N ILE A 30 -8.68 7.19 11.75
CA ILE A 30 -9.52 8.38 11.87
C ILE A 30 -9.13 9.17 13.14
N GLU A 31 -9.51 10.43 13.22
CA GLU A 31 -9.10 11.36 14.30
C GLU A 31 -9.22 10.75 15.70
N LYS A 32 -10.38 10.16 16.02
CA LYS A 32 -10.64 9.50 17.30
C LYS A 32 -9.77 8.25 17.56
N GLU A 33 -9.41 7.51 16.53
CA GLU A 33 -8.51 6.34 16.65
C GLU A 33 -7.05 6.76 16.79
N ALA A 34 -6.67 7.90 16.20
CA ALA A 34 -5.32 8.44 16.31
C ALA A 34 -4.98 8.91 17.74
N GLU A 35 -5.99 9.30 18.52
CA GLU A 35 -5.86 9.70 19.94
C GLU A 35 -5.72 8.51 20.91
N MET A 36 -5.87 7.27 20.42
CA MET A 36 -5.72 6.08 21.26
C MET A 36 -4.27 5.91 21.73
N THR A 37 -4.07 5.26 22.88
CA THR A 37 -2.74 4.86 23.31
C THR A 37 -2.15 3.84 22.33
N SER A 38 -0.82 3.75 22.22
CA SER A 38 -0.15 2.78 21.33
C SER A 38 -0.65 1.34 21.54
N ASN A 39 -0.80 0.87 22.78
CA ASN A 39 -1.38 -0.46 23.05
C ASN A 39 -2.82 -0.62 22.55
N ALA A 40 -3.64 0.43 22.66
CA ALA A 40 -5.01 0.41 22.16
C ALA A 40 -5.04 0.42 20.62
N GLN A 41 -4.15 1.17 19.97
CA GLN A 41 -3.99 1.16 18.51
C GLN A 41 -3.58 -0.23 18.00
N GLU A 42 -2.65 -0.89 18.67
CA GLU A 42 -2.24 -2.27 18.34
C GLU A 42 -3.41 -3.27 18.46
N ILE A 43 -4.21 -3.19 19.53
CA ILE A 43 -5.41 -4.03 19.69
C ILE A 43 -6.44 -3.72 18.60
N ASN A 44 -6.63 -2.43 18.27
CA ASN A 44 -7.55 -2.01 17.23
C ASN A 44 -7.09 -2.47 15.85
N ALA A 45 -5.79 -2.44 15.56
CA ALA A 45 -5.22 -2.96 14.32
C ALA A 45 -5.60 -4.43 14.13
N ILE A 46 -5.44 -5.26 15.17
CA ILE A 46 -5.85 -6.68 15.13
C ILE A 46 -7.36 -6.82 14.87
N TYR A 47 -8.20 -6.00 15.51
CA TYR A 47 -9.64 -6.02 15.29
C TYR A 47 -10.00 -5.68 13.84
N GLN A 48 -9.48 -4.57 13.33
CA GLN A 48 -9.73 -4.09 11.96
C GLN A 48 -9.31 -5.14 10.93
N GLU A 49 -8.20 -5.83 11.19
CA GLU A 49 -7.64 -6.82 10.26
C GLU A 49 -8.40 -8.12 10.22
N LEU A 50 -8.74 -8.67 11.38
CA LEU A 50 -9.64 -9.83 11.43
C LEU A 50 -10.98 -9.52 10.77
N HIS A 51 -11.47 -8.28 10.91
CA HIS A 51 -12.70 -7.85 10.29
C HIS A 51 -12.57 -7.72 8.76
N ARG A 52 -11.50 -7.09 8.26
CA ARG A 52 -11.25 -6.96 6.81
C ARG A 52 -11.06 -8.30 6.12
N PHE A 53 -10.35 -9.23 6.77
CA PHE A 53 -10.14 -10.56 6.22
C PHE A 53 -11.31 -11.53 6.46
N GLU A 54 -12.42 -11.11 7.08
CA GLU A 54 -13.56 -11.99 7.40
C GLU A 54 -14.01 -12.84 6.20
N GLN A 55 -14.24 -12.21 5.04
CA GLN A 55 -14.70 -12.93 3.85
C GLN A 55 -13.65 -13.92 3.34
N VAL A 56 -12.37 -13.53 3.37
CA VAL A 56 -11.25 -14.37 2.95
C VAL A 56 -11.10 -15.57 3.88
N LEU A 57 -11.08 -15.34 5.19
CA LEU A 57 -10.96 -16.37 6.23
C LEU A 57 -12.10 -17.39 6.11
N LYS A 58 -13.33 -16.92 5.86
CA LYS A 58 -14.50 -17.80 5.62
C LYS A 58 -14.34 -18.60 4.33
N LYS A 59 -13.99 -17.95 3.22
CA LYS A 59 -13.81 -18.60 1.91
C LYS A 59 -12.72 -19.68 1.95
N MET A 60 -11.63 -19.40 2.65
CA MET A 60 -10.51 -20.33 2.86
C MET A 60 -10.76 -21.35 3.98
N GLN A 61 -11.91 -21.28 4.67
CA GLN A 61 -12.27 -22.17 5.78
C GLN A 61 -11.22 -22.20 6.91
N VAL A 62 -10.59 -21.05 7.18
CA VAL A 62 -9.56 -20.94 8.22
C VAL A 62 -10.19 -21.13 9.59
N ARG A 63 -9.63 -22.05 10.37
CA ARG A 63 -10.05 -22.29 11.77
C ARG A 63 -9.06 -21.76 12.80
N ILE A 64 -7.78 -21.67 12.46
CA ILE A 64 -6.72 -21.26 13.39
C ILE A 64 -5.98 -20.07 12.79
N VAL A 65 -5.83 -19.01 13.57
CA VAL A 65 -5.01 -17.86 13.21
C VAL A 65 -3.93 -17.66 14.27
N LEU A 66 -2.68 -17.71 13.81
CA LEU A 66 -1.51 -17.27 14.58
C LEU A 66 -1.32 -15.77 14.36
N ILE A 67 -1.45 -14.97 15.41
CA ILE A 67 -1.16 -13.53 15.43
C ILE A 67 0.29 -13.30 15.87
N ARG A 68 1.03 -12.53 15.08
CA ARG A 68 2.37 -12.03 15.37
C ARG A 68 2.32 -10.53 15.62
N SER A 69 2.95 -10.08 16.70
CA SER A 69 3.13 -8.66 17.02
C SER A 69 4.42 -8.51 17.82
N ASP A 70 5.05 -7.35 17.75
CA ASP A 70 6.18 -6.98 18.62
C ASP A 70 5.73 -6.35 19.94
N ASN A 71 4.44 -6.07 20.09
CA ASN A 71 3.87 -5.58 21.34
C ASN A 71 3.57 -6.74 22.30
N THR A 72 4.46 -6.94 23.27
CA THR A 72 4.35 -7.99 24.29
C THR A 72 3.06 -7.91 25.12
N ILE A 73 2.55 -6.70 25.40
CA ILE A 73 1.32 -6.48 26.17
C ILE A 73 0.15 -7.03 25.38
N VAL A 74 0.03 -6.67 24.10
CA VAL A 74 -1.06 -7.14 23.22
C VAL A 74 -1.02 -8.65 23.02
N VAL A 75 0.17 -9.21 22.81
CA VAL A 75 0.38 -10.66 22.71
C VAL A 75 -0.14 -11.39 23.96
N TYR A 76 0.18 -10.87 25.15
CA TYR A 76 -0.25 -11.45 26.42
C TYR A 76 -1.75 -11.28 26.66
N ASP A 77 -2.26 -10.07 26.45
CA ASP A 77 -3.64 -9.70 26.72
C ASP A 77 -4.63 -10.50 25.85
N ILE A 78 -4.31 -10.68 24.56
CA ILE A 78 -5.10 -11.53 23.66
C ILE A 78 -4.97 -13.01 24.03
N ARG A 79 -3.76 -13.49 24.36
CA ARG A 79 -3.54 -14.90 24.73
C ARG A 79 -4.37 -15.30 25.94
N LYS A 80 -4.50 -14.40 26.92
CA LYS A 80 -5.21 -14.64 28.17
C LYS A 80 -6.66 -14.14 28.14
N TRP A 81 -7.06 -13.42 27.10
CA TRP A 81 -8.32 -12.67 27.04
C TRP A 81 -8.54 -11.80 28.29
N LYS A 82 -7.47 -11.13 28.73
CA LYS A 82 -7.43 -10.28 29.92
C LYS A 82 -6.70 -9.00 29.56
N ALA A 83 -7.13 -7.88 30.11
CA ALA A 83 -6.50 -6.59 29.89
C ALA A 83 -6.75 -5.68 31.08
N LYS A 84 -5.97 -4.60 31.18
CA LYS A 84 -6.29 -3.49 32.08
C LYS A 84 -7.61 -2.84 31.67
N GLU A 85 -8.26 -2.16 32.60
CA GLU A 85 -9.59 -1.56 32.40
C GLU A 85 -9.69 -0.69 31.15
N TYR A 86 -8.67 0.14 30.88
CA TYR A 86 -8.66 1.01 29.71
C TYR A 86 -8.49 0.28 28.36
N LEU A 87 -8.05 -0.99 28.35
CA LEU A 87 -7.91 -1.83 27.13
C LEU A 87 -8.98 -2.91 27.01
N ILE A 88 -9.72 -3.20 28.09
CA ILE A 88 -10.63 -4.35 28.15
C ILE A 88 -11.72 -4.29 27.07
N LYS A 89 -12.15 -3.09 26.70
CA LYS A 89 -13.13 -2.88 25.63
C LYS A 89 -12.60 -3.38 24.28
N GLY A 90 -11.36 -3.03 23.93
CA GLY A 90 -10.73 -3.48 22.69
C GLY A 90 -10.54 -5.00 22.66
N ILE A 91 -10.03 -5.58 23.75
CA ILE A 91 -9.88 -7.05 23.86
C ILE A 91 -11.23 -7.76 23.73
N ARG A 92 -12.30 -7.24 24.32
CA ARG A 92 -13.66 -7.80 24.18
C ARG A 92 -14.14 -7.75 22.74
N GLN A 93 -13.89 -6.67 22.01
CA GLN A 93 -14.27 -6.56 20.60
C GLN A 93 -13.55 -7.63 19.75
N VAL A 94 -12.24 -7.80 19.94
CA VAL A 94 -11.47 -8.86 19.27
C VAL A 94 -12.02 -10.24 19.65
N PHE A 95 -12.31 -10.49 20.93
CA PHE A 95 -12.85 -11.76 21.40
C PHE A 95 -14.18 -12.12 20.72
N TYR A 96 -15.13 -11.19 20.70
CA TYR A 96 -16.44 -11.45 20.09
C TYR A 96 -16.34 -11.63 18.57
N LEU A 97 -15.47 -10.87 17.91
CA LEU A 97 -15.20 -11.07 16.49
C LEU A 97 -14.65 -12.48 16.21
N VAL A 98 -13.64 -12.90 16.98
CA VAL A 98 -13.04 -14.24 16.88
C VAL A 98 -14.08 -15.34 17.12
N LYS A 99 -14.95 -15.18 18.13
CA LYS A 99 -16.05 -16.12 18.40
C LYS A 99 -17.05 -16.18 17.26
N ARG A 100 -17.47 -15.02 16.73
CA ARG A 100 -18.39 -14.92 15.58
C ARG A 100 -17.81 -15.59 14.32
N LEU A 101 -16.51 -15.45 14.11
CA LEU A 101 -15.78 -16.08 12.99
C LEU A 101 -15.41 -17.54 13.24
N GLN A 102 -15.73 -18.10 14.42
CA GLN A 102 -15.37 -19.47 14.82
C GLN A 102 -13.86 -19.75 14.74
N LEU A 103 -13.04 -18.75 15.05
CA LEU A 103 -11.59 -18.86 15.00
C LEU A 103 -11.00 -19.27 16.35
N GLN A 104 -9.95 -20.06 16.31
CA GLN A 104 -9.01 -20.25 17.41
C GLN A 104 -7.80 -19.34 17.18
N ILE A 105 -7.49 -18.51 18.19
CA ILE A 105 -6.36 -17.58 18.13
C ILE A 105 -5.20 -18.10 18.95
N THR A 106 -4.02 -18.03 18.37
CA THR A 106 -2.74 -18.16 19.07
C THR A 106 -1.94 -16.88 18.84
N THR A 107 -1.10 -16.50 19.80
CA THR A 107 -0.28 -15.28 19.69
C THR A 107 1.18 -15.61 19.93
N ILE A 108 2.07 -14.96 19.21
CA ILE A 108 3.52 -15.01 19.44
C ILE A 108 4.11 -13.61 19.35
N HIS A 109 5.02 -13.32 20.27
CA HIS A 109 5.81 -12.09 20.23
C HIS A 109 6.99 -12.29 19.26
N ILE A 110 7.20 -11.31 18.38
CA ILE A 110 8.36 -11.25 17.50
C ILE A 110 9.17 -9.98 17.77
N LYS A 111 10.47 -10.00 17.51
CA LYS A 111 11.28 -8.77 17.64
C LYS A 111 10.85 -7.76 16.57
N GLY A 112 10.80 -6.47 16.89
CA GLY A 112 10.40 -5.42 15.93
C GLY A 112 11.20 -5.42 14.60
N LYS A 113 12.48 -5.83 14.61
CA LYS A 113 13.27 -6.02 13.38
C LYS A 113 12.68 -7.07 12.41
N LEU A 114 11.93 -8.04 12.93
CA LEU A 114 11.21 -9.06 12.17
C LEU A 114 9.78 -8.61 11.81
N ASN A 115 9.32 -7.46 12.34
CA ASN A 115 8.03 -6.84 12.07
C ASN A 115 8.12 -5.71 11.02
N SER A 116 9.25 -5.60 10.31
CA SER A 116 9.58 -4.44 9.47
C SER A 116 8.57 -4.19 8.36
N THR A 117 7.98 -5.23 7.76
CA THR A 117 6.97 -5.10 6.71
C THR A 117 5.71 -4.39 7.24
N THR A 118 5.14 -4.87 8.33
CA THR A 118 3.90 -4.30 8.89
C THR A 118 4.12 -2.95 9.53
N ASP A 119 5.30 -2.72 10.12
CA ASP A 119 5.72 -1.40 10.60
C ASP A 119 5.94 -0.40 9.45
N SER A 120 6.44 -0.84 8.29
CA SER A 120 6.44 -0.03 7.07
C SER A 120 5.02 0.31 6.60
N LEU A 121 4.10 -0.66 6.67
CA LEU A 121 2.70 -0.47 6.26
C LEU A 121 1.93 0.47 7.21
N SER A 122 2.16 0.38 8.53
CA SER A 122 1.53 1.26 9.53
C SER A 122 1.98 2.72 9.36
N ARG A 123 3.23 2.92 8.91
CA ARG A 123 3.87 4.24 8.70
C ARG A 123 3.86 4.71 7.25
N LEU A 124 3.05 4.11 6.39
CA LEU A 124 3.05 4.40 4.97
C LEU A 124 2.63 5.86 4.66
N CYS A 125 3.39 6.53 3.80
CA CYS A 125 3.12 7.93 3.44
C CYS A 125 1.89 8.07 2.53
N ARG A 126 0.96 8.97 2.89
CA ARG A 126 -0.19 9.36 2.03
C ARG A 126 0.26 10.09 0.77
N SER A 127 1.24 10.97 0.92
CA SER A 127 1.61 11.98 -0.06
C SER A 127 2.75 11.58 -0.98
N GLY A 128 3.28 10.35 -0.85
CA GLY A 128 4.29 9.85 -1.80
C GLY A 128 5.59 10.65 -1.83
N ASP A 129 6.05 11.23 -0.70
CA ASP A 129 7.30 12.02 -0.67
C ASP A 129 8.55 11.11 -0.66
N TYR A 130 8.69 10.34 -1.73
CA TYR A 130 9.83 9.49 -2.04
C TYR A 130 9.97 9.37 -3.56
N THR A 131 11.19 9.10 -4.02
CA THR A 131 11.50 9.03 -5.46
C THR A 131 12.31 7.79 -5.80
N PRO A 132 12.15 7.22 -7.00
CA PRO A 132 13.18 6.37 -7.59
C PRO A 132 14.55 7.04 -7.59
N LYS A 133 15.60 6.24 -7.40
CA LYS A 133 17.00 6.69 -7.49
C LYS A 133 17.32 7.20 -8.89
N ASP A 134 18.28 8.09 -8.95
CA ASP A 134 18.71 8.77 -10.18
C ASP A 134 19.06 7.75 -11.27
N GLY A 135 18.64 8.01 -12.51
CA GLY A 135 18.90 7.13 -13.65
C GLY A 135 17.86 6.04 -13.88
N MET A 136 17.03 5.70 -12.89
CA MET A 136 16.06 4.60 -13.03
C MET A 136 15.00 4.87 -14.09
N ILE A 137 14.36 6.04 -14.04
CA ILE A 137 13.35 6.39 -15.05
C ILE A 137 13.99 6.52 -16.42
N GLN A 138 15.19 7.09 -16.52
CA GLN A 138 15.93 7.16 -17.79
C GLN A 138 16.21 5.76 -18.36
N MET A 139 16.59 4.79 -17.51
CA MET A 139 16.79 3.39 -17.90
C MET A 139 15.49 2.76 -18.43
N ILE A 140 14.38 2.90 -17.71
CA ILE A 140 13.07 2.36 -18.12
C ILE A 140 12.64 3.00 -19.45
N CYS A 141 12.72 4.33 -19.55
CA CYS A 141 12.38 5.10 -20.75
C CYS A 141 13.19 4.66 -21.97
N LYS A 142 14.50 4.49 -21.81
CA LYS A 142 15.41 4.00 -22.86
C LYS A 142 15.05 2.57 -23.28
N THR A 143 14.82 1.69 -22.31
CA THR A 143 14.49 0.27 -22.54
C THR A 143 13.19 0.13 -23.34
N TRP A 144 12.21 0.99 -23.08
CA TRP A 144 10.89 0.91 -23.73
C TRP A 144 10.70 1.87 -24.89
N ASN A 145 11.72 2.66 -25.25
CA ASN A 145 11.60 3.76 -26.21
C ASN A 145 10.38 4.65 -25.91
N TYR A 146 10.26 5.03 -24.65
CA TYR A 146 9.13 5.80 -24.14
C TYR A 146 9.64 7.10 -23.51
N LYS A 147 9.04 8.23 -23.88
CA LYS A 147 9.41 9.55 -23.38
C LYS A 147 8.21 10.16 -22.68
N PRO A 148 8.12 10.05 -21.34
CA PRO A 148 7.01 10.62 -20.61
C PRO A 148 7.07 12.15 -20.70
N GLN A 149 5.90 12.75 -20.85
CA GLN A 149 5.71 14.19 -20.97
C GLN A 149 5.26 14.81 -19.65
N ILE A 150 4.56 14.04 -18.80
CA ILE A 150 4.00 14.52 -17.53
C ILE A 150 4.20 13.47 -16.43
N ASP A 151 4.68 13.91 -15.26
CA ASP A 151 4.68 13.16 -14.00
C ASP A 151 3.39 13.44 -13.21
N ILE A 152 2.44 12.51 -13.18
CA ILE A 152 1.06 12.81 -12.74
C ILE A 152 0.83 12.73 -11.22
N PHE A 153 1.82 12.28 -10.43
CA PHE A 153 1.74 12.24 -8.98
C PHE A 153 3.06 12.68 -8.34
N ALA A 154 3.45 13.92 -8.62
CA ALA A 154 4.68 14.51 -8.10
C ALA A 154 4.45 15.95 -7.62
N SER A 155 5.45 16.44 -6.90
CA SER A 155 5.62 17.79 -6.36
C SER A 155 6.91 18.37 -6.92
N GLN A 156 7.11 19.68 -6.74
CA GLN A 156 8.37 20.34 -7.13
C GLN A 156 9.64 19.64 -6.61
N TYR A 157 9.57 18.95 -5.46
CA TYR A 157 10.72 18.33 -4.80
C TYR A 157 11.05 16.93 -5.30
N ASN A 158 10.06 16.21 -5.83
CA ASN A 158 10.17 14.79 -6.15
C ASN A 158 9.87 14.49 -7.64
N LYS A 159 9.62 15.52 -8.46
CA LYS A 159 9.38 15.40 -9.89
C LYS A 159 10.56 14.75 -10.62
N LEU A 160 10.26 13.81 -11.50
CA LEU A 160 11.24 13.21 -12.42
C LEU A 160 11.11 13.75 -13.84
N ILE A 161 10.02 14.48 -14.10
CA ILE A 161 9.71 15.15 -15.36
C ILE A 161 9.33 16.58 -15.04
N ASN A 162 9.80 17.53 -15.85
CA ASN A 162 9.62 18.96 -15.59
C ASN A 162 8.14 19.38 -15.56
N ASN A 163 7.30 18.78 -16.40
CA ASN A 163 5.86 18.94 -16.28
C ASN A 163 5.37 17.89 -15.28
N TYR A 164 4.85 18.33 -14.14
CA TYR A 164 4.34 17.45 -13.10
C TYR A 164 2.98 17.95 -12.60
N VAL A 165 2.25 17.07 -11.93
CA VAL A 165 0.93 17.36 -11.37
C VAL A 165 0.92 17.00 -9.89
N THR A 166 0.56 17.98 -9.08
CA THR A 166 0.43 17.85 -7.62
C THR A 166 -1.00 18.11 -7.16
N VAL A 167 -1.31 17.67 -5.94
CA VAL A 167 -2.53 18.07 -5.22
C VAL A 167 -2.31 19.27 -4.31
N ASP A 168 -1.07 19.71 -4.14
CA ASP A 168 -0.74 20.92 -3.37
C ASP A 168 -1.17 22.16 -4.15
N LEU A 169 -2.19 22.85 -3.65
CA LEU A 169 -2.72 24.07 -4.28
C LEU A 169 -1.78 25.27 -4.15
N ASN A 170 -0.74 25.18 -3.31
CA ASN A 170 0.24 26.25 -3.14
C ASN A 170 1.42 26.15 -4.11
N ASP A 171 1.57 25.02 -4.82
CA ASP A 171 2.65 24.81 -5.78
C ASP A 171 2.28 25.47 -7.12
N LEU A 172 2.75 26.69 -7.34
CA LEU A 172 2.45 27.48 -8.54
C LEU A 172 3.28 27.06 -9.77
N GLU A 173 4.30 26.22 -9.59
CA GLU A 173 5.16 25.71 -10.68
C GLU A 173 4.62 24.42 -11.31
N THR A 174 3.58 23.82 -10.70
CA THR A 174 2.94 22.63 -11.24
C THR A 174 2.37 22.88 -12.62
N HIS A 175 2.39 21.85 -13.47
CA HIS A 175 1.74 21.94 -14.77
C HIS A 175 0.22 22.11 -14.61
N PHE A 176 -0.36 21.34 -13.67
CA PHE A 176 -1.75 21.46 -13.23
C PHE A 176 -1.93 20.97 -11.79
N HIS A 177 -3.08 21.25 -11.17
CA HIS A 177 -3.45 20.66 -9.89
C HIS A 177 -4.44 19.49 -10.09
N ASN A 178 -4.26 18.41 -9.34
CA ASN A 178 -5.11 17.21 -9.35
C ASN A 178 -5.21 16.50 -10.72
N ALA A 179 -4.45 15.42 -10.87
CA ALA A 179 -4.37 14.66 -12.12
C ALA A 179 -5.71 14.10 -12.62
N PHE A 180 -6.67 13.84 -11.73
CA PHE A 180 -7.96 13.25 -12.11
C PHE A 180 -8.88 14.22 -12.86
N ASN A 181 -8.62 15.52 -12.78
CA ASN A 181 -9.43 16.56 -13.43
C ASN A 181 -9.07 16.80 -14.90
N TYR A 182 -7.99 16.17 -15.39
CA TYR A 182 -7.48 16.38 -16.74
C TYR A 182 -7.64 15.14 -17.59
N LYS A 183 -7.77 15.33 -18.91
CA LYS A 183 -7.86 14.23 -19.86
C LYS A 183 -6.47 13.63 -20.09
N TRP A 184 -6.33 12.31 -19.98
CA TRP A 184 -5.05 11.60 -20.11
C TRP A 184 -4.76 11.09 -21.53
N SER A 185 -5.74 11.17 -22.43
CA SER A 185 -5.60 10.74 -23.82
C SER A 185 -4.49 11.50 -24.56
N LYS A 186 -3.74 10.81 -25.42
CA LYS A 186 -2.73 11.40 -26.32
C LYS A 186 -1.55 12.10 -25.63
N VAL A 187 -1.35 11.85 -24.34
CA VAL A 187 -0.19 12.33 -23.58
C VAL A 187 0.52 11.13 -22.99
N LYS A 188 1.85 11.12 -23.07
CA LYS A 188 2.67 10.06 -22.46
C LYS A 188 2.86 10.37 -20.98
N LEU A 189 2.22 9.59 -20.11
CA LEU A 189 2.27 9.80 -18.67
C LEU A 189 3.33 8.94 -18.00
N TYR A 190 3.75 9.39 -16.82
CA TYR A 190 4.51 8.61 -15.86
C TYR A 190 3.89 8.80 -14.47
N SER A 191 3.83 7.73 -13.70
CA SER A 191 3.48 7.81 -12.30
C SER A 191 4.28 6.88 -11.40
N TYR A 192 4.67 7.42 -10.26
CA TYR A 192 4.87 6.65 -9.04
C TYR A 192 3.61 6.78 -8.18
N THR A 193 2.62 5.92 -8.42
CA THR A 193 1.27 6.16 -7.92
C THR A 193 1.12 5.81 -6.42
N PRO A 194 0.53 6.69 -5.59
CA PRO A 194 0.14 6.33 -4.23
C PRO A 194 -0.85 5.15 -4.22
N ILE A 195 -0.56 4.10 -3.44
CA ILE A 195 -1.37 2.88 -3.40
C ILE A 195 -2.89 3.13 -3.27
N PRO A 196 -3.37 4.04 -2.40
CA PRO A 196 -4.81 4.25 -2.24
C PRO A 196 -5.54 4.68 -3.51
N VAL A 197 -4.85 5.26 -4.49
CA VAL A 197 -5.46 5.76 -5.73
C VAL A 197 -5.22 4.84 -6.94
N LEU A 198 -4.46 3.74 -6.80
CA LEU A 198 -4.12 2.83 -7.92
C LEU A 198 -5.36 2.34 -8.68
N ASN A 199 -6.40 1.88 -7.98
CA ASN A 199 -7.65 1.47 -8.63
C ASN A 199 -8.30 2.59 -9.45
N ARG A 200 -8.27 3.83 -8.93
CA ARG A 200 -8.82 5.01 -9.60
C ARG A 200 -7.97 5.41 -10.80
N VAL A 201 -6.64 5.32 -10.70
CA VAL A 201 -5.71 5.51 -11.83
C VAL A 201 -6.04 4.53 -12.94
N LEU A 202 -6.08 3.22 -12.66
CA LEU A 202 -6.39 2.19 -13.66
C LEU A 202 -7.77 2.38 -14.31
N GLN A 203 -8.77 2.83 -13.55
CA GLN A 203 -10.08 3.17 -14.12
C GLN A 203 -9.99 4.37 -15.06
N LYS A 204 -9.30 5.45 -14.65
CA LYS A 204 -9.16 6.65 -15.48
C LYS A 204 -8.35 6.39 -16.74
N MET A 205 -7.31 5.55 -16.68
CA MET A 205 -6.55 5.13 -17.86
C MET A 205 -7.45 4.47 -18.90
N ILE A 206 -8.35 3.56 -18.46
CA ILE A 206 -9.32 2.91 -19.35
C ILE A 206 -10.26 3.93 -19.98
N LEU A 207 -10.84 4.82 -19.16
CA LEU A 207 -11.80 5.81 -19.63
C LEU A 207 -11.18 6.79 -20.63
N ASP A 208 -9.95 7.22 -20.39
CA ASP A 208 -9.27 8.22 -21.22
C ASP A 208 -8.43 7.61 -22.35
N ASN A 209 -8.38 6.28 -22.47
CA ASN A 209 -7.50 5.58 -23.41
C ASN A 209 -6.04 6.08 -23.32
N ALA A 210 -5.49 6.07 -22.11
CA ALA A 210 -4.19 6.66 -21.79
C ALA A 210 -2.99 5.73 -22.08
N GLU A 211 -1.82 6.32 -22.33
CA GLU A 211 -0.53 5.64 -22.38
C GLU A 211 0.32 6.08 -21.16
N GLU A 212 0.87 5.13 -20.41
CA GLU A 212 1.55 5.44 -19.15
C GLU A 212 2.66 4.43 -18.81
N ILE A 213 3.71 4.93 -18.14
CA ILE A 213 4.57 4.10 -17.27
C ILE A 213 4.11 4.28 -15.83
N ILE A 214 3.73 3.19 -15.18
CA ILE A 214 3.37 3.19 -13.75
C ILE A 214 4.35 2.32 -12.96
N ILE A 215 4.75 2.78 -11.78
CA ILE A 215 5.58 2.04 -10.83
C ILE A 215 4.80 1.80 -9.53
N PRO A 216 4.21 0.60 -9.35
CA PRO A 216 3.65 0.16 -8.09
C PRO A 216 4.49 -0.96 -7.44
N PRO A 217 4.21 -1.24 -6.14
CA PRO A 217 4.77 -2.41 -5.48
C PRO A 217 4.23 -3.70 -6.10
N ILE A 218 4.98 -4.80 -5.96
CA ILE A 218 4.57 -6.13 -6.39
C ILE A 218 3.76 -6.78 -5.27
N TRP A 219 2.45 -6.53 -5.26
CA TRP A 219 1.50 -7.14 -4.33
C TRP A 219 0.46 -7.95 -5.11
N SER A 220 0.80 -9.20 -5.45
CA SER A 220 0.04 -10.05 -6.39
C SER A 220 -1.42 -10.23 -6.03
N GLU A 221 -1.72 -10.27 -4.73
CA GLU A 221 -3.07 -10.54 -4.22
C GLU A 221 -3.97 -9.29 -4.15
N GLN A 222 -3.47 -8.13 -4.58
CA GLN A 222 -4.29 -6.92 -4.65
C GLN A 222 -5.12 -6.89 -5.92
N SER A 223 -6.39 -6.49 -5.80
CA SER A 223 -7.31 -6.41 -6.95
C SER A 223 -6.79 -5.52 -8.09
N TRP A 224 -6.08 -4.44 -7.75
CA TRP A 224 -5.47 -3.55 -8.74
C TRP A 224 -4.28 -4.20 -9.45
N TYR A 225 -3.58 -5.15 -8.84
CA TYR A 225 -2.40 -5.78 -9.44
C TYR A 225 -2.79 -6.67 -10.61
N THR A 226 -3.79 -7.54 -10.43
CA THR A 226 -4.33 -8.37 -11.53
C THR A 226 -4.85 -7.50 -12.68
N LYS A 227 -5.56 -6.42 -12.36
CA LYS A 227 -6.04 -5.48 -13.38
C LYS A 227 -4.89 -4.80 -14.12
N LEU A 228 -3.84 -4.38 -13.40
CA LEU A 228 -2.65 -3.77 -13.96
C LEU A 228 -1.91 -4.73 -14.91
N MET A 229 -1.69 -5.98 -14.48
CA MET A 229 -1.08 -7.03 -15.31
C MET A 229 -1.84 -7.19 -16.64
N ASN A 230 -3.17 -7.29 -16.57
CA ASN A 230 -4.02 -7.48 -17.76
C ASN A 230 -4.00 -6.28 -18.72
N LEU A 231 -3.79 -5.06 -18.22
CA LEU A 231 -3.72 -3.84 -19.05
C LEU A 231 -2.30 -3.54 -19.53
N SER A 232 -1.29 -4.22 -18.99
CA SER A 232 0.10 -3.95 -19.29
C SER A 232 0.55 -4.62 -20.60
N ILE A 233 1.36 -3.91 -21.38
CA ILE A 233 2.02 -4.44 -22.58
C ILE A 233 3.48 -4.79 -22.34
N LYS A 234 4.09 -4.23 -21.28
CA LYS A 234 5.46 -4.55 -20.84
C LYS A 234 5.55 -4.50 -19.32
N PHE A 235 6.45 -5.31 -18.79
CA PHE A 235 6.77 -5.42 -17.37
C PHE A 235 8.29 -5.38 -17.17
N LEU A 236 8.73 -4.73 -16.10
CA LEU A 236 10.13 -4.76 -15.67
C LEU A 236 10.20 -4.85 -14.14
N PHE A 237 10.88 -5.87 -13.64
CA PHE A 237 11.21 -6.00 -12.23
C PHE A 237 12.32 -5.02 -11.85
N LEU A 238 12.09 -4.17 -10.85
CA LEU A 238 13.05 -3.14 -10.42
C LEU A 238 13.86 -3.56 -9.20
N GLY A 239 13.33 -4.48 -8.38
CA GLY A 239 13.97 -4.96 -7.16
C GLY A 239 13.37 -4.35 -5.89
N LEU A 240 14.10 -4.52 -4.78
CA LEU A 240 13.64 -4.09 -3.46
C LEU A 240 13.52 -2.56 -3.37
N SER A 241 12.39 -2.10 -2.83
CA SER A 241 12.06 -0.69 -2.60
C SER A 241 13.18 0.10 -1.91
N GLU A 242 13.77 -0.45 -0.84
CA GLU A 242 14.89 0.16 -0.09
C GLU A 242 16.14 0.38 -0.95
N ARG A 243 16.31 -0.42 -2.01
CA ARG A 243 17.46 -0.34 -2.92
C ARG A 243 17.21 0.64 -4.04
N ILE A 244 15.96 0.91 -4.38
CA ILE A 244 15.60 1.68 -5.57
C ILE A 244 14.96 3.02 -5.26
N LEU A 245 14.48 3.25 -4.03
CA LEU A 245 13.81 4.49 -3.61
C LEU A 245 14.71 5.31 -2.69
N LYS A 246 14.48 6.63 -2.70
CA LYS A 246 15.03 7.61 -1.76
C LYS A 246 13.88 8.24 -0.99
N LEU A 247 13.97 8.27 0.33
CA LEU A 247 13.03 9.00 1.18
C LEU A 247 13.20 10.51 0.98
N GLY A 248 12.09 11.20 0.72
CA GLY A 248 12.01 12.66 0.79
C GLY A 248 12.08 13.17 2.22
N GLN A 249 12.32 14.47 2.38
CA GLN A 249 12.55 15.07 3.69
C GLN A 249 11.31 15.03 4.58
N ARG A 250 10.12 15.24 4.01
CA ARG A 250 8.87 15.26 4.77
C ARG A 250 8.55 13.90 5.39
N MET A 251 8.90 12.81 4.69
CA MET A 251 8.78 11.47 5.25
C MET A 251 9.73 11.25 6.42
N LYS A 252 10.98 11.71 6.31
CA LYS A 252 11.97 11.61 7.39
C LYS A 252 11.51 12.37 8.63
N ASP A 253 11.03 13.60 8.46
CA ASP A 253 10.56 14.46 9.55
C ASP A 253 9.36 13.86 10.31
N LYS A 254 8.58 13.01 9.63
CA LYS A 254 7.38 12.36 10.17
C LYS A 254 7.59 10.91 10.60
N ASP A 255 8.83 10.42 10.58
CA ASP A 255 9.18 9.02 10.87
C ASP A 255 8.35 8.01 10.05
N GLN A 256 8.12 8.36 8.78
CA GLN A 256 7.44 7.53 7.78
C GLN A 256 8.43 6.60 7.09
N LYS A 257 7.92 5.47 6.59
CA LYS A 257 8.75 4.44 5.96
C LYS A 257 8.38 4.22 4.51
N LEU A 258 9.38 3.78 3.73
CA LEU A 258 9.13 3.24 2.40
C LEU A 258 8.29 1.97 2.52
N LEU A 259 7.54 1.69 1.46
CA LEU A 259 6.94 0.39 1.25
C LEU A 259 8.01 -0.68 1.38
N SER A 260 7.73 -1.76 2.08
CA SER A 260 8.58 -2.94 2.07
C SER A 260 8.22 -3.83 0.90
N GLY A 261 9.22 -4.44 0.25
CA GLY A 261 9.00 -5.43 -0.79
C GLY A 261 9.64 -5.04 -2.11
N ASN A 262 9.24 -5.73 -3.17
CA ASN A 262 9.73 -5.47 -4.52
C ASN A 262 8.83 -4.48 -5.24
N GLU A 263 9.44 -3.70 -6.13
CA GLU A 263 8.78 -2.75 -7.01
C GLU A 263 8.94 -3.20 -8.46
N SER A 264 8.03 -2.75 -9.31
CA SER A 264 8.06 -3.04 -10.75
C SER A 264 7.60 -1.85 -11.55
N ALA A 265 8.09 -1.74 -12.78
CA ALA A 265 7.53 -0.82 -13.76
C ALA A 265 6.61 -1.59 -14.70
N PHE A 266 5.51 -0.96 -15.08
CA PHE A 266 4.60 -1.42 -16.12
C PHE A 266 4.47 -0.37 -17.20
N ARG A 267 4.47 -0.80 -18.47
CA ARG A 267 4.02 0.03 -19.58
C ARG A 267 2.60 -0.38 -19.95
N LEU A 268 1.73 0.60 -20.05
CA LEU A 268 0.36 0.43 -20.49
C LEU A 268 0.12 1.27 -21.73
N ASP A 269 -0.54 0.69 -22.72
CA ASP A 269 -0.98 1.37 -23.93
C ASP A 269 -2.30 0.75 -24.39
N LEU A 270 -3.40 1.41 -24.07
CA LEU A 270 -4.74 0.89 -24.37
C LEU A 270 -5.15 1.14 -25.82
N SER A 271 -4.45 2.03 -26.53
CA SER A 271 -4.68 2.22 -27.97
C SER A 271 -4.30 0.96 -28.75
N GLN A 272 -3.28 0.23 -28.30
CA GLN A 272 -2.84 -1.03 -28.90
C GLN A 272 -3.72 -2.23 -28.52
N MET A 273 -4.52 -2.14 -27.44
CA MET A 273 -5.40 -3.25 -27.03
C MET A 273 -6.73 -3.28 -27.78
N GLN A 274 -7.18 -2.15 -28.34
CA GLN A 274 -8.41 -2.09 -29.14
C GLN A 274 -8.22 -2.59 -30.59
N GLU A 275 -6.98 -2.76 -31.05
CA GLU A 275 -6.67 -3.26 -32.39
C GLU A 275 -6.68 -4.80 -32.50
N ASN A 276 -6.95 -5.53 -31.42
CA ASN A 276 -7.01 -6.99 -31.44
C ASN A 276 -8.41 -7.53 -31.04
N PRO A 277 -9.39 -7.53 -31.96
CA PRO A 277 -10.71 -8.12 -31.71
C PRO A 277 -10.74 -9.65 -31.87
N TYR A 278 -9.59 -10.33 -31.98
CA TYR A 278 -9.52 -11.77 -32.17
C TYR A 278 -8.45 -12.42 -31.26
N GLN A 279 -8.84 -12.71 -30.03
CA GLN A 279 -8.36 -13.87 -29.25
C GLN A 279 -9.54 -14.52 -28.54
#